data_AF-R8NJH9-F1
#
_entry.id   AF-R8NJH9-F1
#
_cell.length_a   1.000
_cell.length_b   1.000
_cell.length_c   1.000
_cell.angle_alpha   90.00
_cell.angle_beta   90.00
_cell.angle_gamma   90.00
#
_symmetry.space_group_name_H-M   'P 1'
#
loop_
_entity.id
_entity.type
_entity.pdbx_description
1 polymer ?
#
loop_
_entity_poly.entity_id
_entity_poly.type
_entity_poly.pdbx_seq_one_letter_code
_entity_poly.pdbx_strand_id
1 'polypeptide(L)'
;MAKKRKGIVKPQIEETKRIPRPVVNQSTIHEYPTISFQHLCDKNGQLHELTKRDLKHLSNFLRRVSVMTWSQIRLSDGIKTKKIPITSLRYTLPNSVSEEEEILEMRVSQEHRLWGFQNQSTFYVIWFDPNHSVCPV
;
A
#
# COMPACT_ATOMS: atom_id res chain seq x y z
N MET A 1 67.09 23.07 9.51
CA MET A 1 65.92 23.64 8.81
C MET A 1 64.90 22.52 8.57
N ALA A 2 63.69 22.62 9.13
CA ALA A 2 62.67 21.56 9.05
C ALA A 2 61.79 21.71 7.79
N LYS A 3 61.70 20.66 6.97
CA LYS A 3 60.80 20.62 5.79
C LYS A 3 59.35 20.40 6.24
N LYS A 4 58.50 21.42 6.06
CA LYS A 4 57.03 21.30 6.25
C LYS A 4 56.44 20.28 5.26
N ARG A 5 55.68 19.31 5.77
CA ARG A 5 54.91 18.36 4.95
C ARG A 5 53.67 19.08 4.37
N LYS A 6 53.45 18.98 3.06
CA LYS A 6 52.25 19.48 2.40
C LYS A 6 51.04 18.67 2.88
N GLY A 7 50.01 19.35 3.37
CA GLY A 7 48.76 18.71 3.80
C GLY A 7 47.99 18.13 2.62
N ILE A 8 47.40 16.96 2.82
CA ILE A 8 46.53 16.30 1.83
C ILE A 8 45.20 17.04 1.81
N VAL A 9 44.80 17.55 0.65
CA VAL A 9 43.47 18.13 0.43
C VAL A 9 42.46 16.98 0.36
N LYS A 10 41.45 16.98 1.24
CA LYS A 10 40.34 16.03 1.14
C LYS A 10 39.53 16.34 -0.12
N PRO A 11 39.21 15.35 -0.97
CA PRO A 11 38.35 15.59 -2.13
C PRO A 11 36.95 15.98 -1.65
N GLN A 12 36.38 17.01 -2.27
CA GLN A 12 34.97 17.34 -2.08
C GLN A 12 34.15 16.28 -2.81
N ILE A 13 33.35 15.52 -2.05
CA ILE A 13 32.37 14.59 -2.62
C ILE A 13 31.20 15.46 -3.06
N GLU A 14 31.05 15.67 -4.38
CA GLU A 14 29.82 16.24 -4.92
C GLU A 14 28.66 15.30 -4.60
N GLU A 15 27.57 15.86 -4.06
CA GLU A 15 26.32 15.14 -3.84
C GLU A 15 25.81 14.61 -5.18
N THR A 16 26.11 13.35 -5.47
CA THR A 16 25.60 12.67 -6.66
C THR A 16 24.08 12.70 -6.60
N LYS A 17 23.44 13.33 -7.60
CA LYS A 17 22.01 13.22 -7.86
C LYS A 17 21.61 11.75 -7.71
N ARG A 18 20.67 11.48 -6.80
CA ARG A 18 20.18 10.11 -6.53
C ARG A 18 19.90 9.42 -7.86
N ILE A 19 20.66 8.37 -8.16
CA ILE A 19 20.38 7.52 -9.31
C ILE A 19 18.96 6.98 -9.09
N PRO A 20 18.00 7.25 -10.01
CA PRO A 20 16.68 6.65 -9.92
C PRO A 20 16.86 5.14 -9.81
N ARG A 21 16.23 4.50 -8.81
CA ARG A 21 16.22 3.05 -8.76
C ARG A 21 15.70 2.54 -10.11
N PRO A 22 16.40 1.61 -10.77
CA PRO A 22 15.86 1.01 -11.98
C PRO A 22 14.53 0.38 -11.61
N VAL A 23 13.45 0.90 -12.21
CA VAL A 23 12.11 0.33 -12.06
C VAL A 23 12.13 -0.95 -12.86
N VAL A 24 12.43 -2.06 -12.19
CA VAL A 24 12.25 -3.38 -12.76
C VAL A 24 10.73 -3.60 -12.84
N ASN A 25 10.15 -3.26 -13.99
CA ASN A 25 8.75 -3.55 -14.33
C ASN A 25 8.62 -5.07 -14.61
N GLN A 26 8.84 -5.89 -13.57
CA GLN A 26 8.31 -7.24 -13.58
C GLN A 26 6.82 -7.12 -13.32
N SER A 27 6.03 -7.37 -14.35
CA SER A 27 4.58 -7.31 -14.28
C SER A 27 4.07 -8.35 -13.29
N THR A 28 3.54 -7.92 -12.15
CA THR A 28 2.98 -8.80 -11.12
C THR A 28 1.53 -9.20 -11.40
N ILE A 29 1.02 -8.89 -12.61
CA ILE A 29 -0.37 -9.11 -12.99
C ILE A 29 -0.78 -10.60 -12.97
N HIS A 30 0.18 -11.50 -13.19
CA HIS A 30 -0.04 -12.94 -13.15
C HIS A 30 0.33 -13.58 -11.80
N GLU A 31 0.78 -12.79 -10.84
CA GLU A 31 1.10 -13.26 -9.50
C GLU A 31 -0.13 -13.26 -8.59
N TYR A 32 -0.11 -14.14 -7.60
CA TYR A 32 -1.09 -14.18 -6.52
C TYR A 32 -0.75 -13.12 -5.46
N PRO A 33 -1.73 -12.44 -4.85
CA PRO A 33 -1.46 -11.39 -3.89
C PRO A 33 -0.95 -11.96 -2.57
N THR A 34 0.10 -11.33 -2.01
CA THR A 34 0.38 -11.44 -0.57
C THR A 34 -0.35 -10.29 0.13
N ILE A 35 -1.07 -10.58 1.23
CA ILE A 35 -1.74 -9.54 2.02
C ILE A 35 -0.88 -9.21 3.23
N SER A 36 -0.43 -7.96 3.34
CA SER A 36 0.40 -7.47 4.43
C SER A 36 -0.38 -6.51 5.33
N PHE A 37 -0.19 -6.64 6.63
CA PHE A 37 -0.75 -5.76 7.67
C PHE A 37 0.31 -4.81 8.27
N GLN A 38 1.46 -4.67 7.62
CA GLN A 38 2.57 -3.83 8.09
C GLN A 38 2.19 -2.34 8.21
N HIS A 39 1.23 -1.86 7.41
CA HIS A 39 0.84 -0.46 7.31
C HIS A 39 -0.56 -0.17 7.86
N LEU A 40 -1.08 -1.04 8.74
CA LEU A 40 -2.37 -0.81 9.38
C LEU A 40 -2.37 0.52 10.13
N CYS A 41 -3.44 1.29 9.94
CA CYS A 41 -3.66 2.51 10.68
C CYS A 41 -3.96 2.21 12.17
N ASP A 42 -3.35 2.99 13.05
CA ASP A 42 -3.51 2.92 14.50
C ASP A 42 -4.62 3.84 15.04
N LYS A 43 -5.27 4.63 14.17
CA LYS A 43 -6.26 5.64 14.57
C LYS A 43 -7.67 5.40 14.04
N ASN A 44 -7.82 4.88 12.83
CA ASN A 44 -9.12 4.72 12.17
C ASN A 44 -9.18 3.40 11.41
N GLY A 45 -10.37 2.84 11.22
CA GLY A 45 -10.60 1.68 10.34
C GLY A 45 -9.80 0.45 10.79
N GLN A 46 -9.80 0.19 12.10
CA GLN A 46 -8.89 -0.77 12.71
C GLN A 46 -9.49 -2.17 12.69
N LEU A 47 -8.62 -3.19 12.63
CA LEU A 47 -9.07 -4.59 12.60
C LEU A 47 -9.91 -4.98 13.83
N HIS A 48 -9.55 -4.45 15.00
CA HIS A 48 -10.20 -4.79 16.27
C HIS A 48 -11.59 -4.12 16.44
N GLU A 49 -11.94 -3.15 15.61
CA GLU A 49 -13.25 -2.51 15.58
C GLU A 49 -14.29 -3.32 14.78
N LEU A 50 -13.83 -4.30 14.00
CA LEU A 50 -14.69 -5.14 13.17
C LEU A 50 -15.57 -6.06 14.02
N THR A 51 -16.87 -6.11 13.68
CA THR A 51 -17.78 -7.06 14.31
C THR A 51 -17.51 -8.49 13.82
N LYS A 52 -18.11 -9.49 14.49
CA LYS A 52 -18.06 -10.88 14.05
C LYS A 52 -18.57 -11.07 12.61
N ARG A 53 -19.56 -10.27 12.19
CA ARG A 53 -20.11 -10.30 10.83
C ARG A 53 -19.06 -9.81 9.83
N ASP A 54 -18.40 -8.70 10.15
CA ASP A 54 -17.43 -8.05 9.27
C ASP A 54 -16.17 -8.92 9.12
N LEU A 55 -15.71 -9.54 10.22
CA LEU A 55 -14.62 -10.52 10.20
C LEU A 55 -14.95 -11.75 9.34
N LYS A 56 -16.21 -12.22 9.33
CA LYS A 56 -16.63 -13.31 8.43
C LYS A 56 -16.55 -12.88 6.97
N HIS A 57 -16.97 -11.66 6.63
CA HIS A 57 -16.85 -11.12 5.27
C HIS A 57 -15.38 -10.98 4.85
N LEU A 58 -14.54 -10.41 5.72
CA LEU A 58 -13.11 -10.26 5.49
C LEU A 58 -12.44 -11.62 5.29
N SER A 59 -12.69 -12.60 6.15
CA SER A 59 -12.11 -13.95 6.05
C SER A 59 -12.48 -14.63 4.72
N ASN A 60 -13.74 -14.54 4.30
CA ASN A 60 -14.18 -15.07 3.02
C ASN A 60 -13.53 -14.35 1.82
N PHE A 61 -13.38 -13.03 1.92
CA PHE A 61 -12.69 -12.23 0.90
C PHE A 61 -11.22 -12.62 0.79
N LEU A 62 -10.49 -12.70 1.91
CA LEU A 62 -9.07 -13.06 1.92
C LEU A 62 -8.82 -14.44 1.30
N ARG A 63 -9.66 -15.44 1.64
CA ARG A 63 -9.61 -16.78 1.02
C ARG A 63 -9.88 -16.74 -0.49
N ARG A 64 -10.77 -15.87 -0.92
CA ARG A 64 -11.12 -15.73 -2.35
C ARG A 64 -9.98 -15.07 -3.11
N VAL A 65 -9.41 -13.97 -2.62
CA VAL A 65 -8.31 -13.28 -3.32
C VAL A 65 -7.00 -14.07 -3.29
N SER A 66 -6.77 -14.92 -2.28
CA SER A 66 -5.53 -15.72 -2.18
C SER A 66 -5.38 -16.76 -3.29
N VAL A 67 -6.48 -17.12 -3.97
CA VAL A 67 -6.48 -18.07 -5.10
C VAL A 67 -6.67 -17.38 -6.45
N MET A 68 -6.60 -16.04 -6.48
CA MET A 68 -6.75 -15.23 -7.68
C MET A 68 -5.45 -14.49 -7.97
N THR A 69 -5.10 -14.38 -9.24
CA THR A 69 -4.03 -13.48 -9.68
C THR A 69 -4.49 -12.03 -9.66
N TRP A 70 -3.57 -11.07 -9.64
CA TRP A 70 -3.89 -9.65 -9.76
C TRP A 70 -4.76 -9.31 -10.98
N SER A 71 -4.53 -9.96 -12.12
CA SER A 71 -5.37 -9.84 -13.32
C SER A 71 -6.82 -10.20 -13.03
N GLN A 72 -7.04 -11.36 -12.42
CA GLN A 72 -8.37 -11.86 -12.08
C GLN A 72 -9.05 -10.99 -11.03
N ILE A 73 -8.31 -10.47 -10.05
CA ILE A 73 -8.84 -9.56 -9.03
C ILE A 73 -9.34 -8.26 -9.68
N ARG A 74 -8.55 -7.66 -10.57
CA ARG A 74 -8.88 -6.42 -11.27
C ARG A 74 -10.09 -6.58 -12.20
N LEU A 75 -10.23 -7.73 -12.85
CA LEU A 75 -11.36 -8.04 -13.73
C LEU A 75 -12.61 -8.56 -12.98
N SER A 76 -12.54 -8.77 -11.67
CA SER A 76 -13.65 -9.33 -10.90
C SER A 76 -14.71 -8.28 -10.57
N ASP A 77 -15.92 -8.45 -11.09
CA ASP A 77 -17.08 -7.60 -10.78
C ASP A 77 -17.46 -7.56 -9.30
N GLY A 78 -17.12 -8.59 -8.54
CA GLY A 78 -17.42 -8.69 -7.12
C GLY A 78 -16.36 -8.07 -6.20
N ILE A 79 -15.12 -7.87 -6.67
CA ILE A 79 -14.05 -7.24 -5.88
C ILE A 79 -13.80 -5.80 -6.34
N LYS A 80 -13.76 -5.53 -7.64
CA LYS A 80 -13.51 -4.20 -8.25
C LYS A 80 -12.41 -3.41 -7.54
N THR A 81 -11.22 -3.41 -8.12
CA THR A 81 -10.14 -2.52 -7.64
C THR A 81 -10.34 -1.11 -8.19
N LYS A 82 -10.49 -0.11 -7.33
CA LYS A 82 -10.59 1.29 -7.74
C LYS A 82 -9.42 2.09 -7.20
N LYS A 83 -8.78 2.88 -8.06
CA LYS A 83 -7.78 3.88 -7.65
C LYS A 83 -8.49 5.10 -7.08
N ILE A 84 -8.03 5.58 -5.93
CA ILE A 84 -8.65 6.70 -5.22
C ILE A 84 -7.58 7.76 -4.96
N PRO A 85 -7.78 9.02 -5.40
CA PRO A 85 -6.89 10.12 -5.07
C PRO A 85 -6.86 10.36 -3.55
N ILE A 86 -5.67 10.61 -3.00
CA ILE A 86 -5.51 10.90 -1.56
C ILE A 86 -6.36 12.10 -1.13
N THR A 87 -6.50 13.09 -2.00
CA THR A 87 -7.33 14.29 -1.75
C THR A 87 -8.82 14.00 -1.57
N SER A 88 -9.29 12.82 -1.97
CA SER A 88 -10.68 12.38 -1.77
C SER A 88 -10.89 11.61 -0.47
N LEU A 89 -9.81 11.28 0.25
CA LEU A 89 -9.89 10.52 1.50
C LEU A 89 -10.27 11.45 2.65
N ARG A 90 -11.20 11.00 3.49
CA ARG A 90 -11.51 11.65 4.77
C ARG A 90 -10.45 11.35 5.82
N TYR A 91 -9.84 10.17 5.76
CA TYR A 91 -8.80 9.76 6.70
C TYR A 91 -7.42 10.22 6.21
N THR A 92 -6.62 10.72 7.14
CA THR A 92 -5.20 10.98 6.90
C THR A 92 -4.45 9.67 6.75
N LEU A 93 -3.53 9.60 5.78
CA LEU A 93 -2.65 8.46 5.62
C LEU A 93 -1.78 8.25 6.88
N PRO A 94 -1.51 7.00 7.29
CA PRO A 94 -0.50 6.75 8.33
C PRO A 94 0.87 7.22 7.86
N ASN A 95 1.71 7.68 8.79
CA ASN A 95 3.08 8.15 8.51
C ASN A 95 3.96 7.10 7.80
N SER A 96 3.59 5.81 7.90
CA SER A 96 4.31 4.72 7.25
C SER A 96 3.99 4.57 5.76
N VAL A 97 3.00 5.29 5.24
CA VAL A 97 2.55 5.23 3.84
C VAL A 97 2.99 6.52 3.14
N SER A 98 3.67 6.38 2.00
CA SER A 98 4.06 7.55 1.19
C SER A 98 2.86 8.16 0.48
N GLU A 99 2.82 9.48 0.35
CA GLU A 99 1.82 10.20 -0.44
C GLU A 99 1.95 9.94 -1.95
N GLU A 100 3.07 9.34 -2.39
CA GLU A 100 3.28 8.94 -3.78
C GLU A 100 2.59 7.59 -4.11
N GLU A 101 2.12 6.85 -3.10
CA GLU A 101 1.47 5.55 -3.32
C GLU A 101 0.06 5.72 -3.92
N GLU A 102 -0.27 4.85 -4.88
CA GLU A 102 -1.63 4.79 -5.41
C GLU A 102 -2.53 4.02 -4.44
N ILE A 103 -3.41 4.76 -3.75
CA ILE A 103 -4.40 4.15 -2.85
C ILE A 103 -5.48 3.43 -3.66
N LEU A 104 -5.75 2.21 -3.23
CA LEU A 104 -6.69 1.28 -3.83
C LEU A 104 -7.80 0.94 -2.83
N GLU A 105 -9.02 0.91 -3.34
CA GLU A 105 -10.20 0.34 -2.70
C GLU A 105 -10.49 -1.04 -3.32
N MET A 106 -10.71 -2.05 -2.48
CA MET A 106 -11.25 -3.35 -2.86
C MET A 106 -12.55 -3.65 -2.12
N ARG A 107 -13.55 -4.14 -2.85
CA ARG A 107 -14.83 -4.58 -2.30
C ARG A 107 -14.69 -5.93 -1.61
N VAL A 108 -14.90 -5.94 -0.31
CA VAL A 108 -14.99 -7.15 0.53
C VAL A 108 -16.40 -7.74 0.45
N SER A 109 -17.41 -6.88 0.52
CA SER A 109 -18.83 -7.17 0.31
C SER A 109 -19.51 -5.90 -0.21
N GLN A 110 -20.83 -5.89 -0.47
CA GLN A 110 -21.50 -4.67 -0.93
C GLN A 110 -21.32 -3.48 0.05
N GLU A 111 -21.26 -3.77 1.35
CA GLU A 111 -21.12 -2.77 2.42
C GLU A 111 -19.66 -2.53 2.84
N HIS A 112 -18.75 -3.47 2.58
CA HIS A 112 -17.42 -3.46 3.17
C HIS A 112 -16.33 -3.19 2.14
N ARG A 113 -15.35 -2.37 2.51
CA ARG A 113 -14.15 -2.10 1.72
C ARG A 113 -12.88 -2.42 2.50
N LEU A 114 -11.89 -2.88 1.76
CA LEU A 114 -10.51 -3.01 2.21
C LEU A 114 -9.69 -1.98 1.46
N TRP A 115 -8.98 -1.14 2.19
CA TRP A 115 -8.18 -0.06 1.63
C TRP A 115 -6.71 -0.33 1.83
N GLY A 116 -5.90 0.06 0.84
CA GLY A 116 -4.47 -0.18 0.88
C GLY A 116 -3.77 0.30 -0.38
N PHE A 117 -2.56 -0.17 -0.59
CA PHE A 117 -1.80 0.07 -1.83
C PHE A 117 -1.12 -1.22 -2.27
N GLN A 118 -0.84 -1.32 -3.56
CA GLN A 118 -0.13 -2.46 -4.12
C GLN A 118 1.31 -2.07 -4.42
N ASN A 119 2.25 -2.83 -3.87
CA ASN A 119 3.65 -2.77 -4.27
C ASN A 119 4.12 -4.18 -4.64
N GLN A 120 4.53 -4.34 -5.90
CA GLN A 120 4.79 -5.64 -6.54
C GLN A 120 3.55 -6.56 -6.43
N SER A 121 3.69 -7.77 -5.88
CA SER A 121 2.58 -8.69 -5.63
C SER A 121 1.96 -8.54 -4.25
N THR A 122 2.45 -7.62 -3.41
CA THR A 122 1.93 -7.43 -2.07
C THR A 122 0.88 -6.31 -2.05
N PHE A 123 -0.27 -6.61 -1.46
CA PHE A 123 -1.25 -5.61 -1.05
C PHE A 123 -1.03 -5.26 0.42
N TYR A 124 -0.64 -4.02 0.68
CA TYR A 124 -0.46 -3.50 2.03
C TYR A 124 -1.76 -2.86 2.48
N VAL A 125 -2.42 -3.49 3.45
CA VAL A 125 -3.68 -2.99 4.03
C VAL A 125 -3.37 -1.80 4.93
N ILE A 126 -4.21 -0.77 4.80
CA ILE A 126 -4.19 0.43 5.64
C ILE A 126 -5.44 0.46 6.53
N TRP A 127 -6.63 0.31 5.94
CA TRP A 127 -7.91 0.42 6.66
C TRP A 127 -8.88 -0.69 6.31
N PHE A 128 -9.65 -1.12 7.32
CA PHE A 128 -10.86 -1.90 7.17
C PHE A 128 -12.06 -0.96 7.30
N ASP A 129 -12.92 -0.93 6.28
CA ASP A 129 -13.98 0.07 6.18
C ASP A 129 -15.35 -0.57 5.95
N PRO A 130 -16.04 -1.01 7.02
CA PRO A 130 -17.36 -1.63 6.93
C PRO A 130 -18.49 -0.62 6.65
N ASN A 131 -18.22 0.69 6.76
CA ASN A 131 -19.24 1.75 6.76
C ASN A 131 -18.94 2.88 5.76
N HIS A 132 -18.08 2.65 4.76
CA HIS A 132 -17.66 3.65 3.75
C HIS A 132 -17.17 4.98 4.36
N SER A 133 -16.51 4.93 5.52
CA SER A 133 -16.07 6.12 6.26
C SER A 133 -14.74 6.69 5.75
N VAL A 134 -13.94 5.90 5.03
CA VAL A 134 -12.65 6.33 4.47
C VAL A 134 -12.84 7.33 3.33
N CYS A 135 -13.80 7.06 2.44
CA CYS A 135 -14.18 7.92 1.32
C CYS A 135 -15.72 7.94 1.25
N PRO A 136 -16.39 8.76 2.10
CA PRO A 136 -17.83 8.89 2.04
C PRO A 136 -18.22 9.45 0.67
N VAL A 137 -19.19 8.79 0.04
CA VAL A 137 -19.71 9.12 -1.30
C VAL A 137 -20.57 10.38 -1.23
#